data_AF-A0A9P4YJU5-F1
#
_entry.id   AF-A0A9P4YJU5-F1
#
_cell.length_a   1.000
_cell.length_b   1.000
_cell.length_c   1.000
_cell.angle_alpha   90.00
_cell.angle_beta   90.00
_cell.angle_gamma   90.00
#
_symmetry.space_group_name_H-M   'P 1'
#
loop_
_entity.id
_entity.type
_entity.pdbx_description
1 polymer ?
#
loop_
_entity_poly.entity_id
_entity_poly.type
_entity_poly.pdbx_seq_one_letter_code
_entity_poly.pdbx_strand_id
1 'polypeptide(L)'
;MPGPTDDNNESILSTPTRTNSSRPTQQGTAGLTNINTKHLALTSQSLSFFITLIPYLRESVRRKHSIICSLEGYDRLKCLFQEHRSSIHHKLVDIMSFRATLYFREMEKIKWDDEDEVQRTVSPYIETLNKEALTLERVLGKYLPTSNMEIILNQVFESYREQWSKAFEEAVILTEAGKSRLLRDAELLQAKLDKIDGSKELGAHMINIVKAKQISSRPESSRSEPSG
;
A
#
# COMPACT_ATOMS: atom_id res chain seq x y z
N MET A 1 -38.52 69.97 31.81
CA MET A 1 -38.25 70.06 33.26
C MET A 1 -37.55 68.78 33.71
N PRO A 2 -36.64 68.84 34.70
CA PRO A 2 -35.69 67.78 35.01
C PRO A 2 -36.16 66.85 36.14
N GLY A 3 -35.48 65.71 36.32
CA GLY A 3 -35.62 64.83 37.48
C GLY A 3 -34.91 63.47 37.24
N PRO A 4 -33.93 63.04 38.07
CA PRO A 4 -33.01 61.97 37.68
C PRO A 4 -33.03 60.75 38.65
N THR A 5 -31.98 59.91 38.58
CA THR A 5 -31.57 58.85 39.52
C THR A 5 -32.42 57.57 39.53
N ASP A 6 -31.91 56.35 39.80
CA ASP A 6 -30.61 55.66 39.63
C ASP A 6 -30.94 54.14 39.79
N ASP A 7 -30.08 53.11 39.75
CA ASP A 7 -28.61 52.99 39.82
C ASP A 7 -28.12 51.64 39.20
N ASN A 8 -26.80 51.40 39.21
CA ASN A 8 -26.09 50.10 39.33
C ASN A 8 -26.65 48.81 38.66
N ASN A 9 -25.82 48.21 37.79
CA ASN A 9 -25.23 46.90 38.15
C ASN A 9 -23.84 46.70 37.52
N GLU A 10 -23.02 45.87 38.17
CA GLU A 10 -21.59 45.73 37.97
C GLU A 10 -21.17 44.80 36.80
N SER A 11 -19.87 44.87 36.52
CA SER A 11 -18.95 43.72 36.53
C SER A 11 -18.50 43.01 35.24
N ILE A 12 -17.18 42.79 35.24
CA ILE A 12 -16.43 41.66 34.67
C ILE A 12 -16.16 41.67 33.15
N LEU A 13 -14.94 42.14 32.86
CA LEU A 13 -13.90 41.42 32.12
C LEU A 13 -14.34 40.60 30.89
N SER A 14 -14.13 41.15 29.71
CA SER A 14 -14.03 40.37 28.47
C SER A 14 -12.71 40.70 27.76
N THR A 15 -11.74 39.81 27.90
CA THR A 15 -10.49 39.85 27.14
C THR A 15 -10.76 39.53 25.66
N PRO A 16 -10.12 40.21 24.70
CA PRO A 16 -10.28 39.88 23.30
C PRO A 16 -9.54 38.57 23.00
N THR A 17 -10.29 37.47 22.91
CA THR A 17 -9.74 36.18 22.49
C THR A 17 -9.26 36.28 21.04
N ARG A 18 -7.94 36.37 20.88
CA ARG A 18 -7.25 36.35 19.58
C ARG A 18 -7.57 35.04 18.85
N THR A 19 -8.53 35.10 17.92
CA THR A 19 -8.83 34.01 16.99
C THR A 19 -7.68 33.85 16.00
N ASN A 20 -6.65 33.11 16.42
CA ASN A 20 -5.50 32.77 15.60
C ASN A 20 -5.94 31.71 14.56
N SER A 21 -6.70 32.16 13.54
CA SER A 21 -7.17 31.37 12.41
C SER A 21 -5.98 30.93 11.57
N SER A 22 -5.34 29.87 12.04
CA SER A 22 -4.28 29.18 11.35
C SER A 22 -4.92 28.45 10.18
N ARG A 23 -5.01 29.13 9.03
CA ARG A 23 -5.34 28.46 7.76
C ARG A 23 -4.46 27.21 7.68
N PRO A 24 -5.02 25.99 7.52
CA PRO A 24 -4.21 24.91 7.01
C PRO A 24 -3.72 25.38 5.64
N THR A 25 -2.41 25.54 5.50
CA THR A 25 -1.78 25.65 4.20
C THR A 25 -2.08 24.34 3.47
N GLN A 26 -3.13 24.34 2.65
CA GLN A 26 -3.27 23.37 1.58
C GLN A 26 -2.03 23.53 0.71
N GLN A 27 -1.00 22.73 0.98
CA GLN A 27 0.08 22.50 0.05
C GLN A 27 -0.60 21.97 -1.22
N GLY A 28 -0.66 22.83 -2.24
CA GLY A 28 -1.47 22.57 -3.41
C GLY A 28 -1.08 21.24 -4.04
N THR A 29 -2.02 20.29 -4.03
CA THR A 29 -2.00 19.23 -5.04
C THR A 29 -1.96 19.94 -6.39
N ALA A 30 -0.94 19.66 -7.20
CA ALA A 30 -0.53 20.50 -8.32
C ALA A 30 -1.47 20.36 -9.55
N GLY A 31 -2.78 20.63 -9.38
CA GLY A 31 -3.83 20.38 -10.36
C GLY A 31 -4.08 18.90 -10.68
N LEU A 32 -3.25 17.98 -10.17
CA LEU A 32 -3.29 16.55 -10.44
C LEU A 32 -4.43 15.89 -9.66
N THR A 33 -5.59 15.77 -10.29
CA THR A 33 -6.78 15.12 -9.72
C THR A 33 -6.58 13.63 -9.44
N ASN A 34 -5.67 12.96 -10.15
CA ASN A 34 -5.31 11.56 -9.92
C ASN A 34 -3.82 11.29 -10.25
N ILE A 35 -2.99 11.00 -9.24
CA ILE A 35 -1.65 10.43 -9.43
C ILE A 35 -1.78 8.90 -9.39
N ASN A 36 -1.27 8.21 -10.41
CA ASN A 36 -1.37 6.75 -10.54
C ASN A 36 0.02 6.13 -10.80
N THR A 37 0.08 4.79 -10.76
CA THR A 37 1.29 3.99 -11.03
C THR A 37 1.99 4.36 -12.34
N LYS A 38 1.23 4.68 -13.41
CA LYS A 38 1.80 5.11 -14.70
C LYS A 38 2.52 6.45 -14.60
N HIS A 39 1.96 7.43 -13.89
CA HIS A 39 2.59 8.74 -13.68
C HIS A 39 3.88 8.62 -12.85
N LEU A 40 3.87 7.77 -11.82
CA LEU A 40 5.05 7.47 -10.99
C LEU A 40 6.15 6.76 -11.83
N ALA A 41 5.79 5.73 -12.60
CA ALA A 41 6.73 5.01 -13.46
C ALA A 41 7.34 5.90 -14.55
N LEU A 42 6.53 6.70 -15.26
CA LEU A 42 7.03 7.66 -16.26
C LEU A 42 7.94 8.73 -15.66
N THR A 43 7.62 9.24 -14.47
CA THR A 43 8.50 10.18 -13.75
C THR A 43 9.83 9.50 -13.41
N SER A 44 9.80 8.32 -12.79
CA SER A 44 11.02 7.54 -12.47
C SER A 44 11.90 7.25 -13.70
N GLN A 45 11.28 6.93 -14.84
CA GLN A 45 12.00 6.72 -16.09
C GLN A 45 12.59 8.02 -16.64
N SER A 46 11.89 9.14 -16.51
CA SER A 46 12.39 10.46 -16.91
C SER A 46 13.59 10.88 -16.05
N LEU A 47 13.54 10.65 -14.73
CA LEU A 47 14.69 10.86 -13.84
C LEU A 47 15.86 9.93 -14.25
N SER A 48 15.59 8.67 -14.61
CA SER A 48 16.61 7.73 -15.09
C SER A 48 17.31 8.25 -16.35
N PHE A 49 16.57 8.82 -17.30
CA PHE A 49 17.14 9.46 -18.49
C PHE A 49 18.07 10.64 -18.10
N PHE A 50 17.65 11.53 -17.21
CA PHE A 50 18.51 12.63 -16.74
C PHE A 50 19.76 12.12 -16.00
N ILE A 51 19.66 11.09 -15.16
CA ILE A 51 20.80 10.46 -14.48
C ILE A 51 21.83 9.94 -15.50
N THR A 52 21.38 9.32 -16.59
CA THR A 52 22.27 8.85 -17.67
C THR A 52 22.83 9.98 -18.53
N LEU A 53 22.09 11.09 -18.69
CA LEU A 53 22.49 12.23 -19.52
C LEU A 53 23.52 13.14 -18.83
N ILE A 54 23.44 13.31 -17.51
CA ILE A 54 24.30 14.23 -16.73
C ILE A 54 25.81 14.03 -16.97
N PRO A 55 26.38 12.79 -16.99
CA PRO A 55 27.79 12.59 -17.29
C PRO A 55 28.22 13.15 -18.65
N TYR A 56 27.38 13.01 -19.69
CA TYR A 56 27.66 13.53 -21.03
C TYR A 56 27.56 15.06 -21.10
N LEU A 57 26.64 15.67 -20.35
CA LEU A 57 26.55 17.12 -20.22
C LEU A 57 27.77 17.69 -19.49
N ARG A 58 28.15 17.09 -18.35
CA ARG A 58 29.37 17.42 -17.60
C ARG A 58 30.60 17.38 -18.49
N GLU A 59 30.78 16.30 -19.24
CA GLU A 59 31.91 16.10 -20.16
C GLU A 59 31.89 17.08 -21.35
N SER A 60 30.72 17.45 -21.85
CA SER A 60 30.58 18.43 -22.93
C SER A 60 30.88 19.85 -22.48
N VAL A 61 30.54 20.21 -21.24
CA VAL A 61 30.89 21.51 -20.64
C VAL A 61 32.38 21.56 -20.27
N ARG A 62 32.93 20.49 -19.68
CA ARG A 62 34.37 20.36 -19.38
C ARG A 62 35.25 20.57 -20.61
N ARG A 63 34.84 20.03 -21.77
CA ARG A 63 35.56 20.21 -23.05
C ARG A 63 35.45 21.62 -23.64
N LYS A 64 34.43 22.40 -23.30
CA LYS A 64 34.22 23.77 -23.80
C LYS A 64 34.73 24.86 -22.85
N HIS A 65 34.76 24.61 -21.54
CA HIS A 65 35.21 25.56 -20.52
C HIS A 65 36.30 24.92 -19.68
N SER A 66 37.56 25.31 -19.95
CA SER A 66 38.73 24.54 -19.50
C SER A 66 38.97 24.48 -17.99
N ILE A 67 38.50 25.46 -17.18
CA ILE A 67 38.98 25.63 -15.79
C ILE A 67 37.90 25.99 -14.74
N ILE A 68 36.82 26.72 -15.08
CA ILE A 68 36.02 27.45 -14.04
C ILE A 68 34.60 26.91 -13.79
N CYS A 69 34.03 26.06 -14.65
CA CYS A 69 32.67 25.57 -14.42
C CYS A 69 32.63 24.49 -13.31
N SER A 70 31.89 24.73 -12.22
CA SER A 70 31.81 23.80 -11.08
C SER A 70 31.23 22.44 -11.50
N LEU A 71 32.12 21.46 -11.64
CA LEU A 71 31.78 20.08 -11.98
C LEU A 71 31.01 19.40 -10.84
N GLU A 72 31.22 19.83 -9.60
CA GLU A 72 30.52 19.37 -8.40
C GLU A 72 29.00 19.59 -8.50
N GLY A 73 28.57 20.68 -9.15
CA GLY A 73 27.15 20.95 -9.40
C GLY A 73 26.45 19.84 -10.19
N TYR A 74 27.15 19.18 -11.12
CA TYR A 74 26.61 18.05 -11.89
C TYR A 74 26.51 16.78 -11.05
N ASP A 75 27.48 16.51 -10.18
CA ASP A 75 27.47 15.34 -9.33
C ASP A 75 26.40 15.46 -8.23
N ARG A 76 26.26 16.66 -7.62
CA ARG A 76 25.15 16.98 -6.72
C ARG A 76 23.80 16.85 -7.41
N LEU A 77 23.67 17.35 -8.64
CA LEU A 77 22.44 17.22 -9.43
C LEU A 77 22.09 15.74 -9.69
N LYS A 78 23.08 14.91 -10.08
CA LYS A 78 22.91 13.48 -10.27
C LYS A 78 22.41 12.79 -8.99
N CYS A 79 22.99 13.13 -7.83
CA CYS A 79 22.58 12.60 -6.53
C CYS A 79 21.10 12.91 -6.24
N LEU A 80 20.68 14.17 -6.40
CA LEU A 80 19.29 14.59 -6.22
C LEU A 80 18.31 13.87 -7.15
N PHE A 81 18.69 13.64 -8.41
CA PHE A 81 17.87 12.84 -9.34
C PHE A 81 17.78 11.36 -8.90
N GLN A 82 18.87 10.79 -8.40
CA GLN A 82 18.90 9.41 -7.88
C GLN A 82 18.03 9.25 -6.63
N GLU A 83 18.16 10.17 -5.66
CA GLU A 83 17.35 10.22 -4.44
C GLU A 83 15.85 10.35 -4.74
N HIS A 84 15.47 11.28 -5.62
CA HIS A 84 14.06 11.44 -6.02
C HIS A 84 13.53 10.19 -6.72
N ARG A 85 14.35 9.53 -7.56
CA ARG A 85 13.96 8.27 -8.21
C ARG A 85 13.72 7.15 -7.20
N SER A 86 14.60 7.01 -6.20
CA SER A 86 14.44 6.05 -5.11
C SER A 86 13.21 6.36 -4.23
N SER A 87 12.93 7.63 -3.96
CA SER A 87 11.72 8.06 -3.25
C SER A 87 10.44 7.69 -4.01
N ILE A 88 10.43 7.82 -5.35
CA ILE A 88 9.31 7.36 -6.20
C ILE A 88 9.15 5.83 -6.16
N HIS A 89 10.26 5.08 -6.15
CA HIS A 89 10.22 3.62 -6.01
C HIS A 89 9.64 3.20 -4.66
N HIS A 90 10.10 3.79 -3.56
CA HIS A 90 9.57 3.54 -2.23
C HIS A 90 8.07 3.87 -2.15
N LYS A 91 7.66 5.04 -2.66
CA LYS A 91 6.25 5.44 -2.73
C LYS A 91 5.37 4.51 -3.58
N LEU A 92 5.92 3.87 -4.62
CA LEU A 92 5.23 2.84 -5.37
C LEU A 92 4.98 1.59 -4.51
N VAL A 93 5.97 1.18 -3.71
CA VAL A 93 5.81 0.09 -2.73
C VAL A 93 4.76 0.46 -1.69
N ASP A 94 4.89 1.61 -1.03
CA ASP A 94 3.96 2.08 0.02
C ASP A 94 2.49 2.09 -0.44
N ILE A 95 2.23 2.61 -1.66
CA ILE A 95 0.88 2.66 -2.23
C ILE A 95 0.33 1.25 -2.46
N MET A 96 1.15 0.31 -2.93
CA MET A 96 0.72 -1.06 -3.20
C MET A 96 0.55 -1.87 -1.91
N SER A 97 1.41 -1.67 -0.91
CA SER A 97 1.30 -2.24 0.43
C SER A 97 0.07 -1.73 1.16
N PHE A 98 -0.20 -0.43 1.13
CA PHE A 98 -1.42 0.16 1.72
C PHE A 98 -2.71 -0.40 1.09
N ARG A 99 -2.74 -0.57 -0.24
CA ARG A 99 -3.89 -1.19 -0.93
C ARG A 99 -4.07 -2.65 -0.51
N ALA A 100 -2.99 -3.41 -0.38
CA ALA A 100 -3.02 -4.76 0.16
C ALA A 100 -3.64 -4.78 1.57
N THR A 101 -3.23 -3.90 2.49
CA THR A 101 -3.82 -3.78 3.83
C THR A 101 -5.34 -3.59 3.81
N LEU A 102 -5.89 -2.86 2.83
CA LEU A 102 -7.35 -2.70 2.70
C LEU A 102 -8.05 -4.02 2.38
N TYR A 103 -7.45 -4.85 1.52
CA TYR A 103 -8.01 -6.16 1.19
C TYR A 103 -7.98 -7.14 2.37
N PHE A 104 -6.97 -7.07 3.25
CA PHE A 104 -6.94 -7.87 4.48
C PHE A 104 -7.98 -7.44 5.51
N ARG A 105 -8.26 -6.15 5.63
CA ARG A 105 -9.38 -5.68 6.46
C ARG A 105 -10.74 -6.16 5.97
N GLU A 106 -10.90 -6.43 4.67
CA GLU A 106 -12.11 -7.09 4.17
C GLU A 106 -12.08 -8.61 4.42
N MET A 107 -10.90 -9.25 4.31
CA MET A 107 -10.68 -10.66 4.65
C MET A 107 -10.99 -10.98 6.13
N GLU A 108 -10.57 -10.12 7.06
CA GLU A 108 -10.81 -10.24 8.51
C GLU A 108 -12.31 -10.29 8.87
N LYS A 109 -13.18 -9.74 8.02
CA LYS A 109 -14.64 -9.74 8.22
C LYS A 109 -15.32 -11.01 7.72
N ILE A 110 -14.61 -11.86 6.97
CA ILE A 110 -15.18 -13.08 6.37
C ILE A 110 -15.34 -14.15 7.45
N LYS A 111 -16.58 -14.63 7.60
CA LYS A 111 -16.89 -15.82 8.39
C LYS A 111 -16.74 -17.05 7.53
N TRP A 112 -15.57 -17.68 7.59
CA TRP A 112 -15.19 -18.80 6.72
C TRP A 112 -16.10 -20.02 6.85
N ASP A 113 -16.76 -20.18 8.00
CA ASP A 113 -17.63 -21.32 8.31
C ASP A 113 -19.12 -21.08 8.00
N ASP A 114 -19.52 -19.87 7.56
CA ASP A 114 -20.91 -19.58 7.15
C ASP A 114 -21.21 -20.27 5.80
N GLU A 115 -22.40 -20.90 5.67
CA GLU A 115 -22.76 -21.70 4.48
C GLU A 115 -22.63 -20.91 3.16
N ASP A 116 -23.03 -19.63 3.15
CA ASP A 116 -22.92 -18.74 1.99
C ASP A 116 -21.46 -18.53 1.53
N GLU A 117 -20.51 -18.45 2.47
CA GLU A 117 -19.09 -18.31 2.13
C GLU A 117 -18.48 -19.64 1.72
N VAL A 118 -18.84 -20.75 2.37
CA VAL A 118 -18.41 -22.11 2.00
C VAL A 118 -18.78 -22.42 0.55
N GLN A 119 -20.00 -22.10 0.13
CA GLN A 119 -20.46 -22.34 -1.25
C GLN A 119 -19.88 -21.36 -2.28
N ARG A 120 -19.44 -20.16 -1.87
CA ARG A 120 -18.76 -19.22 -2.78
C ARG A 120 -17.47 -19.83 -3.31
N THR A 121 -17.15 -19.58 -4.59
CA THR A 121 -15.95 -20.12 -5.24
C THR A 121 -14.65 -19.52 -4.69
N VAL A 122 -14.55 -18.18 -4.73
CA VAL A 122 -13.41 -17.36 -4.28
C VAL A 122 -13.89 -16.00 -3.77
N SER A 123 -13.08 -15.31 -2.97
CA SER A 123 -13.45 -14.04 -2.33
C SER A 123 -13.23 -12.81 -3.24
N PRO A 124 -14.13 -11.81 -3.27
CA PRO A 124 -13.96 -10.61 -4.10
C PRO A 124 -12.66 -9.82 -3.84
N TYR A 125 -12.15 -9.85 -2.59
CA TYR A 125 -10.88 -9.19 -2.24
C TYR A 125 -9.69 -9.86 -2.97
N ILE A 126 -9.68 -11.20 -3.10
CA ILE A 126 -8.58 -11.94 -3.71
C ILE A 126 -8.53 -11.74 -5.22
N GLU A 127 -9.69 -11.66 -5.88
CA GLU A 127 -9.77 -11.34 -7.30
C GLU A 127 -9.28 -9.93 -7.60
N THR A 128 -9.69 -8.96 -6.77
CA THR A 128 -9.29 -7.55 -6.90
C THR A 128 -7.79 -7.40 -6.69
N LEU A 129 -7.25 -7.96 -5.61
CA LEU A 129 -5.82 -7.95 -5.28
C LEU A 129 -4.95 -8.55 -6.40
N ASN A 130 -5.35 -9.71 -6.94
CA ASN A 130 -4.68 -10.34 -8.08
C ASN A 130 -4.72 -9.45 -9.34
N LYS A 131 -5.88 -8.85 -9.64
CA LYS A 131 -6.05 -7.93 -10.77
C LYS A 131 -5.17 -6.68 -10.63
N GLU A 132 -5.01 -6.17 -9.41
CA GLU A 132 -4.14 -5.01 -9.14
C GLU A 132 -2.66 -5.35 -9.23
N ALA A 133 -2.22 -6.50 -8.71
CA ALA A 133 -0.84 -6.98 -8.87
C ALA A 133 -0.46 -7.19 -10.35
N LEU A 134 -1.31 -7.86 -11.13
CA LEU A 134 -1.15 -8.03 -12.58
C LEU A 134 -1.26 -6.71 -13.37
N THR A 135 -1.87 -5.67 -12.79
CA THR A 135 -1.91 -4.33 -13.39
C THR A 135 -0.66 -3.54 -13.06
N LEU A 136 -0.13 -3.67 -11.83
CA LEU A 136 1.15 -3.11 -11.41
C LEU A 136 2.27 -3.60 -12.32
N GLU A 137 2.48 -4.92 -12.42
CA GLU A 137 3.49 -5.55 -13.28
C GLU A 137 3.41 -4.99 -14.71
N ARG A 138 2.24 -5.10 -15.37
CA ARG A 138 2.03 -4.61 -16.75
C ARG A 138 2.31 -3.12 -16.91
N VAL A 139 2.00 -2.29 -15.90
CA VAL A 139 2.27 -0.85 -15.95
C VAL A 139 3.76 -0.57 -15.75
N LEU A 140 4.42 -1.22 -14.79
CA LEU A 140 5.85 -1.03 -14.54
C LEU A 140 6.67 -1.52 -15.75
N GLY A 141 6.44 -2.73 -16.25
CA GLY A 141 7.14 -3.29 -17.42
C GLY A 141 6.90 -2.54 -18.73
N LYS A 142 5.85 -1.71 -18.81
CA LYS A 142 5.61 -0.82 -19.97
C LYS A 142 6.46 0.46 -19.95
N TYR A 143 6.91 0.92 -18.78
CA TYR A 143 7.59 2.22 -18.63
C TYR A 143 8.98 2.15 -17.98
N LEU A 144 9.35 1.04 -17.34
CA LEU A 144 10.62 0.85 -16.66
C LEU A 144 11.44 -0.30 -17.30
N PRO A 145 12.77 -0.21 -17.31
CA PRO A 145 13.65 -1.35 -17.57
C PRO A 145 13.38 -2.51 -16.61
N THR A 146 13.53 -3.74 -17.10
CA THR A 146 13.24 -4.98 -16.36
C THR A 146 13.87 -5.00 -14.97
N SER A 147 15.14 -4.64 -14.82
CA SER A 147 15.84 -4.61 -13.53
C SER A 147 15.25 -3.61 -12.52
N ASN A 148 14.79 -2.44 -12.97
CA ASN A 148 14.11 -1.48 -12.09
C ASN A 148 12.70 -1.98 -11.72
N MET A 149 12.02 -2.67 -12.64
CA MET A 149 10.70 -3.28 -12.37
C MET A 149 10.82 -4.41 -11.34
N GLU A 150 11.75 -5.33 -11.53
CA GLU A 150 12.01 -6.47 -10.63
C GLU A 150 12.29 -6.00 -9.19
N ILE A 151 13.14 -4.99 -9.00
CA ILE A 151 13.43 -4.41 -7.67
C ILE A 151 12.15 -3.93 -6.98
N ILE A 152 11.25 -3.24 -7.69
CA ILE A 152 9.99 -2.73 -7.13
C ILE A 152 9.03 -3.87 -6.85
N LEU A 153 8.87 -4.82 -7.78
CA LEU A 153 7.98 -5.96 -7.64
C LEU A 153 8.40 -6.85 -6.45
N ASN A 154 9.68 -7.16 -6.31
CA ASN A 154 10.21 -7.93 -5.17
C ASN A 154 9.86 -7.25 -3.84
N GLN A 155 10.06 -5.93 -3.72
CA GLN A 155 9.73 -5.20 -2.49
C GLN A 155 8.22 -5.19 -2.19
N VAL A 156 7.37 -5.10 -3.22
CA VAL A 156 5.92 -5.24 -3.07
C VAL A 156 5.54 -6.65 -2.63
N PHE A 157 6.08 -7.69 -3.26
CA PHE A 157 5.73 -9.08 -2.94
C PHE A 157 6.25 -9.56 -1.58
N GLU A 158 7.38 -9.05 -1.11
CA GLU A 158 7.84 -9.31 0.27
C GLU A 158 6.96 -8.58 1.30
N SER A 159 6.60 -7.31 1.06
CA SER A 159 5.62 -6.62 1.92
C SER A 159 4.23 -7.28 1.88
N TYR A 160 3.89 -7.96 0.79
CA TYR A 160 2.70 -8.80 0.70
C TYR A 160 2.89 -10.07 1.52
N ARG A 161 3.99 -10.81 1.36
CA ARG A 161 4.31 -12.00 2.16
C ARG A 161 4.08 -11.76 3.65
N GLU A 162 4.68 -10.73 4.22
CA GLU A 162 4.53 -10.39 5.65
C GLU A 162 3.07 -10.14 6.07
N GLN A 163 2.36 -9.27 5.34
CA GLN A 163 0.96 -8.92 5.66
C GLN A 163 0.01 -10.10 5.47
N TRP A 164 0.23 -10.90 4.43
CA TRP A 164 -0.66 -11.98 4.04
C TRP A 164 -0.46 -13.19 4.94
N SER A 165 0.78 -13.55 5.29
CA SER A 165 1.04 -14.62 6.25
C SER A 165 0.31 -14.36 7.55
N LYS A 166 0.42 -13.13 8.07
CA LYS A 166 -0.31 -12.71 9.27
C LYS A 166 -1.83 -12.84 9.12
N ALA A 167 -2.42 -12.27 8.06
CA ALA A 167 -3.87 -12.31 7.88
C ALA A 167 -4.41 -13.74 7.68
N PHE A 168 -3.67 -14.60 6.97
CA PHE A 168 -4.00 -16.02 6.83
C PHE A 168 -3.82 -16.77 8.16
N GLU A 169 -2.81 -16.48 8.97
CA GLU A 169 -2.63 -17.05 10.31
C GLU A 169 -3.76 -16.64 11.26
N GLU A 170 -4.15 -15.37 11.28
CA GLU A 170 -5.20 -14.81 12.15
C GLU A 170 -6.64 -15.21 11.76
N ALA A 171 -6.86 -15.68 10.52
CA ALA A 171 -8.18 -16.14 10.06
C ALA A 171 -8.76 -17.28 10.92
N VAL A 172 -9.87 -17.03 11.60
CA VAL A 172 -10.56 -18.01 12.45
C VAL A 172 -11.37 -18.97 11.58
N ILE A 173 -11.10 -20.27 11.72
CA ILE A 173 -11.76 -21.37 10.99
C ILE A 173 -12.08 -22.50 11.98
N LEU A 174 -13.32 -22.98 11.96
CA LEU A 174 -13.84 -24.02 12.85
C LEU A 174 -14.30 -25.28 12.11
N THR A 175 -14.34 -25.27 10.77
CA THR A 175 -14.79 -26.41 9.94
C THR A 175 -13.84 -26.71 8.78
N GLU A 176 -13.78 -27.97 8.35
CA GLU A 176 -13.03 -28.36 7.14
C GLU A 176 -13.59 -27.70 5.86
N ALA A 177 -14.87 -27.34 5.87
CA ALA A 177 -15.51 -26.58 4.81
C ALA A 177 -14.93 -25.15 4.71
N GLY A 178 -14.81 -24.45 5.84
CA GLY A 178 -14.16 -23.14 5.93
C GLY A 178 -12.67 -23.18 5.62
N LYS A 179 -11.96 -24.23 6.05
CA LYS A 179 -10.55 -24.47 5.69
C LYS A 179 -10.38 -24.65 4.18
N SER A 180 -11.22 -25.48 3.57
CA SER A 180 -11.27 -25.68 2.11
C SER A 180 -11.70 -24.42 1.35
N ARG A 181 -12.43 -23.51 1.99
CA ARG A 181 -12.83 -22.23 1.41
C ARG A 181 -11.70 -21.20 1.40
N LEU A 182 -10.95 -21.08 2.49
CA LEU A 182 -9.74 -20.24 2.54
C LEU A 182 -8.62 -20.79 1.63
N LEU A 183 -8.51 -22.13 1.54
CA LEU A 183 -7.53 -22.78 0.66
C LEU A 183 -7.71 -22.38 -0.81
N ARG A 184 -8.96 -22.29 -1.30
CA ARG A 184 -9.27 -21.85 -2.67
C ARG A 184 -8.82 -20.41 -2.97
N ASP A 185 -8.85 -19.52 -1.98
CA ASP A 185 -8.31 -18.17 -2.15
C ASP A 185 -6.77 -18.21 -2.26
N ALA A 186 -6.09 -19.05 -1.47
CA ALA A 186 -4.64 -19.26 -1.56
C ALA A 186 -4.20 -19.93 -2.89
N GLU A 187 -4.99 -20.88 -3.39
CA GLU A 187 -4.77 -21.51 -4.70
C GLU A 187 -4.96 -20.52 -5.86
N LEU A 188 -5.96 -19.63 -5.78
CA LEU A 188 -6.15 -18.58 -6.77
C LEU A 188 -5.00 -17.55 -6.74
N LEU A 189 -4.49 -17.19 -5.57
CA LEU A 189 -3.26 -16.37 -5.45
C LEU A 189 -2.09 -17.04 -6.17
N GLN A 190 -1.82 -18.32 -5.89
CA GLN A 190 -0.74 -19.07 -6.54
C GLN A 190 -0.90 -19.07 -8.06
N ALA A 191 -2.07 -19.48 -8.57
CA ALA A 191 -2.34 -19.62 -10.00
C ALA A 191 -2.30 -18.29 -10.80
N LYS A 192 -2.39 -17.14 -10.12
CA LYS A 192 -2.30 -15.81 -10.73
C LYS A 192 -0.93 -15.18 -10.55
N LEU A 193 -0.36 -15.23 -9.35
CA LEU A 193 0.86 -14.50 -9.02
C LEU A 193 2.14 -15.23 -9.41
N ASP A 194 2.21 -16.57 -9.37
CA ASP A 194 3.43 -17.33 -9.74
C ASP A 194 3.90 -17.08 -11.19
N LYS A 195 3.07 -16.40 -12.00
CA LYS A 195 3.36 -15.93 -13.36
C LYS A 195 4.20 -14.65 -13.42
N ILE A 196 4.29 -13.91 -12.30
CA ILE A 196 5.00 -12.64 -12.17
C ILE A 196 6.38 -12.95 -11.58
N ASP A 197 7.44 -12.62 -12.30
CA ASP A 197 8.79 -12.75 -11.74
C ASP A 197 8.95 -11.85 -10.50
N GLY A 198 9.42 -12.45 -9.40
CA GLY A 198 9.54 -11.80 -8.09
C GLY A 198 8.48 -12.15 -7.05
N SER A 199 7.38 -12.79 -7.44
CA SER A 199 6.34 -13.27 -6.51
C SER A 199 6.52 -14.73 -6.06
N LYS A 200 7.54 -15.42 -6.61
CA LYS A 200 7.70 -16.87 -6.52
C LYS A 200 7.61 -17.34 -5.07
N GLU A 201 6.90 -18.45 -4.89
CA GLU A 201 6.60 -19.08 -3.60
C GLU A 201 5.60 -18.32 -2.69
N LEU A 202 5.13 -17.11 -3.03
CA LEU A 202 4.13 -16.41 -2.20
C LEU A 202 2.83 -17.21 -2.07
N GLY A 203 2.27 -17.68 -3.18
CA GLY A 203 1.04 -18.51 -3.16
C GLY A 203 1.26 -19.85 -2.47
N ALA A 204 2.39 -20.51 -2.73
CA ALA A 204 2.76 -21.75 -2.06
C ALA A 204 2.89 -21.59 -0.53
N HIS A 205 3.45 -20.46 -0.07
CA HIS A 205 3.55 -20.12 1.35
C HIS A 205 2.17 -19.96 1.99
N MET A 206 1.24 -19.24 1.35
CA MET A 206 -0.15 -19.12 1.83
C MET A 206 -0.84 -20.47 1.94
N ILE A 207 -0.71 -21.32 0.91
CA ILE A 207 -1.28 -22.68 0.90
C ILE A 207 -0.76 -23.51 2.09
N ASN A 208 0.53 -23.40 2.41
CA ASN A 208 1.13 -24.11 3.55
C ASN A 208 0.59 -23.61 4.90
N ILE A 209 0.41 -22.29 5.06
CA ILE A 209 -0.23 -21.70 6.26
C ILE A 209 -1.66 -22.24 6.43
N VAL A 210 -2.48 -22.24 5.36
CA VAL A 210 -3.85 -22.78 5.44
C VAL A 210 -3.85 -24.25 5.81
N LYS A 211 -2.99 -25.07 5.17
CA LYS A 211 -2.89 -26.51 5.47
C LYS A 211 -2.50 -26.78 6.92
N ALA A 212 -1.59 -25.98 7.48
CA ALA A 212 -1.11 -26.10 8.85
C ALA A 212 -2.15 -25.73 9.93
N LYS A 213 -3.26 -25.05 9.59
CA LYS A 213 -4.32 -24.74 10.56
C LYS A 213 -4.93 -26.02 11.15
N GLN A 214 -4.83 -26.15 12.46
CA GLN A 214 -5.59 -27.10 13.27
C GLN A 214 -7.04 -26.65 13.32
N ILE A 215 -7.98 -27.54 13.01
CA ILE A 215 -9.40 -27.25 13.20
C ILE A 215 -9.76 -27.59 14.64
N SER A 216 -10.26 -26.60 15.38
CA SER A 216 -10.60 -26.79 16.79
C SER A 216 -11.79 -27.75 16.90
N SER A 217 -11.52 -29.00 17.25
CA SER A 217 -12.55 -29.99 17.56
C SER A 217 -13.30 -29.53 18.82
N ARG A 218 -14.46 -28.91 18.61
CA ARG A 218 -15.42 -28.63 19.68
C ARG A 218 -15.65 -29.93 20.49
N PRO A 219 -15.54 -29.91 21.83
CA PRO A 219 -15.87 -31.09 22.64
C PRO A 219 -17.31 -31.50 22.35
N GLU A 220 -17.54 -32.80 22.12
CA GLU A 220 -18.88 -33.32 21.96
C GLU A 220 -19.74 -32.93 23.17
N SER A 221 -20.83 -32.22 22.91
CA SER A 221 -21.87 -32.02 23.90
C SER A 221 -22.45 -33.40 24.21
N SER A 222 -22.15 -33.92 25.40
CA SER A 222 -22.68 -35.19 25.86
C SER A 222 -24.20 -35.10 25.94
N ARG A 223 -24.86 -35.62 24.91
CA ARG A 223 -26.31 -35.77 24.84
C ARG A 223 -26.74 -36.85 25.82
N SER A 224 -27.10 -36.45 27.04
CA SER A 224 -27.60 -37.35 28.08
C SER A 224 -28.94 -36.87 28.64
N GLU A 225 -30.00 -37.10 27.87
CA GLU A 225 -31.37 -37.32 28.34
C GLU A 225 -32.12 -38.09 27.22
N PRO A 226 -33.21 -38.83 27.51
CA PRO A 226 -33.86 -39.03 28.82
C PRO A 226 -33.96 -40.52 29.23
N SER A 227 -34.37 -40.79 30.49
CA SER A 227 -35.21 -41.95 30.85
C SER A 227 -35.52 -42.01 32.36
N GLY A 228 -36.80 -42.22 32.70
CA GLY A 228 -37.24 -42.72 34.01
C GLY A 228 -37.99 -41.73 34.88
#